data_AF-A0A930HT58-F1
#
_entry.id   AF-A0A930HT58-F1
#
_cell.length_a   1.000
_cell.length_b   1.000
_cell.length_c   1.000
_cell.angle_alpha   90.00
_cell.angle_beta   90.00
_cell.angle_gamma   90.00
#
_symmetry.space_group_name_H-M   'P 1'
#
loop_
_entity.id
_entity.type
_entity.pdbx_description
1 polymer ?
#
loop_
_entity_poly.entity_id
_entity_poly.type
_entity_poly.pdbx_seq_one_letter_code
_entity_poly.pdbx_strand_id
1 'polypeptide(L)'
;MMTPTRHILQIILFISALSAGLQSCFKRELEHEENYINIKQDPSIADNEVLRFRTFKLDDYDRYIIFGNNNEVSIDGTAQLPLLLYYDGQNRSATIDLGGCIYEYQTQLDKLSFRGALLRSPIFTEPIVIDAEALLKRQGSTSQSQDRFILCLKAFTLPDGKRVSVDERQSYLDKPLGISIEPLYHLTYYRN
;
A
#
# COMPACT_ATOMS: atom_id res chain seq x y z
N MET A 1 45.95 31.06 -46.24
CA MET A 1 45.74 29.60 -46.43
C MET A 1 44.81 29.12 -45.34
N MET A 2 43.80 28.31 -45.71
CA MET A 2 42.61 27.84 -44.96
C MET A 2 41.53 28.91 -44.69
N THR A 3 40.36 28.69 -45.29
CA THR A 3 39.19 29.56 -45.32
C THR A 3 38.31 29.38 -44.07
N PRO A 4 37.81 30.46 -43.45
CA PRO A 4 37.02 30.41 -42.21
C PRO A 4 35.70 29.62 -42.36
N THR A 5 35.20 29.48 -43.58
CA THR A 5 34.02 28.67 -43.93
C THR A 5 34.19 27.18 -43.65
N ARG A 6 35.43 26.65 -43.72
CA ARG A 6 35.69 25.21 -43.47
C ARG A 6 35.58 24.84 -42.00
N HIS A 7 35.99 25.74 -41.11
CA HIS A 7 35.94 25.53 -39.65
C HIS A 7 34.51 25.64 -39.12
N ILE A 8 33.71 26.56 -39.64
CA ILE A 8 32.29 26.70 -39.27
C ILE A 8 31.50 25.44 -39.68
N LEU A 9 31.77 24.90 -40.88
CA LEU A 9 31.11 23.67 -41.34
C LEU A 9 31.48 22.45 -40.48
N GLN A 10 32.74 22.35 -40.04
CA GLN A 10 33.21 21.28 -39.16
C GLN A 10 32.57 21.37 -37.76
N ILE A 11 32.42 22.57 -37.21
CA ILE A 11 31.77 22.78 -35.91
C ILE A 11 30.28 22.42 -35.98
N ILE A 12 29.58 22.81 -37.04
CA ILE A 12 28.16 22.47 -37.23
C ILE A 12 27.98 20.95 -37.38
N LEU A 13 28.86 20.26 -38.13
CA LEU A 13 28.83 18.80 -38.25
C LEU A 13 29.08 18.09 -36.91
N PHE A 14 29.98 18.63 -36.09
CA PHE A 14 30.30 18.06 -34.78
C PHE A 14 29.13 18.21 -33.78
N ILE A 15 28.46 19.37 -33.78
CA ILE A 15 27.29 19.63 -32.93
C ILE A 15 26.09 18.76 -33.36
N SER A 16 25.88 18.60 -34.67
CA SER A 16 24.79 17.74 -35.18
C SER A 16 25.03 16.26 -34.90
N ALA A 17 26.28 15.78 -34.97
CA ALA A 17 26.65 14.43 -34.53
C ALA A 17 26.45 14.22 -33.02
N LEU A 18 26.75 15.23 -32.19
CA LEU A 18 26.53 15.18 -30.74
C LEU A 18 25.03 15.16 -30.37
N SER A 19 24.19 15.92 -31.10
CA SER A 19 22.74 15.95 -30.87
C SER A 19 22.02 14.68 -31.31
N ALA A 20 22.53 13.96 -32.31
CA ALA A 20 22.00 12.66 -32.73
C ALA A 20 22.32 11.55 -31.70
N GLY A 21 23.48 11.65 -31.01
CA GLY A 21 23.84 10.74 -29.91
C GLY A 21 23.02 10.94 -28.63
N LEU A 22 22.66 12.18 -28.32
CA LEU A 22 21.87 12.50 -27.11
C LEU A 22 20.38 12.16 -27.24
N GLN A 23 19.80 12.16 -28.45
CA GLN A 23 18.42 11.68 -28.65
C GLN A 23 18.31 10.15 -28.65
N SER A 24 19.42 9.43 -28.84
CA SER A 24 19.45 7.95 -28.77
C SER A 24 19.74 7.39 -27.38
N CYS A 25 20.25 8.20 -26.44
CA CYS A 25 20.46 7.76 -25.05
C CYS A 25 19.25 7.97 -24.13
N PHE A 26 18.18 8.63 -24.60
CA PHE A 26 16.93 8.82 -23.83
C PHE A 26 15.70 8.15 -24.46
N LYS A 27 15.88 7.40 -25.55
CA LYS A 27 14.83 6.58 -26.15
C LYS A 27 15.27 5.12 -26.04
N ARG A 28 14.44 4.30 -25.40
CA ARG A 28 14.54 2.83 -25.26
C ARG A 28 15.37 2.26 -24.10
N GLU A 29 15.00 2.61 -22.87
CA GLU A 29 14.82 1.55 -21.85
C GLU A 29 13.33 1.30 -21.50
N LEU A 30 12.42 2.17 -21.95
CA LEU A 30 10.97 2.01 -21.72
C LEU A 30 10.20 1.32 -22.86
N GLU A 31 10.76 1.19 -24.08
CA GLU A 31 10.00 0.63 -25.23
C GLU A 31 10.35 -0.82 -25.58
N HIS A 32 11.16 -1.52 -24.76
CA HIS A 32 11.55 -2.92 -25.00
C HIS A 32 11.48 -3.80 -23.75
N GLU A 33 10.44 -3.61 -22.92
CA GLU A 33 9.97 -4.70 -22.07
C GLU A 33 8.78 -5.38 -22.75
N GLU A 34 9.06 -6.36 -23.62
CA GLU A 34 8.06 -7.33 -24.08
C GLU A 34 7.41 -8.12 -22.92
N ASN A 35 7.96 -7.99 -21.70
CA ASN A 35 7.41 -8.57 -20.47
C ASN A 35 6.03 -8.01 -20.07
N TYR A 36 5.61 -6.84 -20.56
CA TYR A 36 4.30 -6.28 -20.19
C TYR A 36 3.11 -6.86 -20.98
N ILE A 37 3.33 -7.64 -22.03
CA ILE A 37 2.25 -8.07 -22.94
C ILE A 37 1.50 -9.30 -22.38
N ASN A 38 2.01 -9.99 -21.36
CA ASN A 38 1.38 -11.20 -20.81
C ASN A 38 1.62 -11.38 -19.29
N ILE A 39 1.53 -10.32 -18.48
CA ILE A 39 1.39 -10.54 -17.03
C ILE A 39 0.00 -11.14 -16.83
N LYS A 40 -0.07 -12.48 -16.70
CA LYS A 40 -1.27 -13.18 -16.28
C LYS A 40 -1.63 -12.61 -14.91
N GLN A 41 -2.74 -11.89 -14.86
CA GLN A 41 -3.32 -11.43 -13.61
C GLN A 41 -3.78 -12.65 -12.83
N ASP A 42 -3.44 -12.67 -11.54
CA ASP A 42 -3.97 -13.71 -10.67
C ASP A 42 -5.50 -13.54 -10.55
N PRO A 43 -6.24 -14.65 -10.53
CA PRO A 43 -7.67 -14.59 -10.29
C PRO A 43 -7.95 -13.86 -8.96
N SER A 44 -9.05 -13.12 -8.90
CA SER A 44 -9.47 -12.51 -7.65
C SER A 44 -9.65 -13.56 -6.57
N ILE A 45 -9.15 -13.25 -5.38
CA ILE A 45 -9.54 -13.96 -4.17
C ILE A 45 -10.84 -13.30 -3.66
N ALA A 46 -11.86 -14.11 -3.38
CA ALA A 46 -13.18 -13.63 -2.95
C ALA A 46 -13.73 -12.52 -3.87
N ASP A 47 -14.14 -11.38 -3.32
CA ASP A 47 -14.71 -10.25 -4.07
C ASP A 47 -13.68 -9.13 -4.31
N ASN A 48 -12.38 -9.45 -4.36
CA ASN A 48 -11.31 -8.46 -4.47
C ASN A 48 -11.42 -7.54 -5.69
N GLU A 49 -12.08 -7.97 -6.78
CA GLU A 49 -12.37 -7.12 -7.95
C GLU A 49 -13.03 -5.79 -7.56
N VAL A 50 -13.78 -5.75 -6.45
CA VAL A 50 -14.44 -4.53 -5.96
C VAL A 50 -13.43 -3.48 -5.50
N LEU A 51 -12.31 -3.91 -4.90
CA LEU A 51 -11.27 -3.01 -4.38
C LEU A 51 -10.08 -2.88 -5.32
N ARG A 52 -9.89 -3.83 -6.23
CA ARG A 52 -8.77 -3.87 -7.16
C ARG A 52 -8.63 -2.56 -7.94
N PHE A 53 -7.39 -2.10 -8.11
CA PHE A 53 -7.02 -0.82 -8.74
C PHE A 53 -7.52 0.44 -8.02
N ARG A 54 -8.07 0.32 -6.81
CA ARG A 54 -8.56 1.48 -6.06
C ARG A 54 -7.50 1.96 -5.08
N THR A 55 -7.34 3.28 -5.08
CA THR A 55 -6.54 4.01 -4.12
C THR A 55 -7.45 4.71 -3.13
N PHE A 56 -7.27 4.40 -1.85
CA PHE A 56 -7.98 5.05 -0.76
C PHE A 56 -7.00 5.93 0.00
N LYS A 57 -7.34 7.21 0.15
CA LYS A 57 -6.65 8.11 1.08
C LYS A 57 -7.18 7.88 2.49
N LEU A 58 -6.31 7.77 3.48
CA LEU A 58 -6.68 7.90 4.88
C LEU A 58 -6.86 9.38 5.18
N ASP A 59 -7.99 9.81 5.71
CA ASP A 59 -8.26 11.26 5.80
C ASP A 59 -7.38 11.96 6.83
N ASP A 60 -7.17 11.32 7.98
CA ASP A 60 -6.43 11.88 9.12
C ASP A 60 -4.92 11.67 9.02
N TYR A 61 -4.48 10.93 8.01
CA TYR A 61 -3.09 10.53 7.81
C TYR A 61 -2.75 10.81 6.36
N ASP A 62 -1.67 11.52 6.05
CA ASP A 62 -1.25 11.72 4.65
C ASP A 62 -0.71 10.41 4.04
N ARG A 63 -1.61 9.43 3.89
CA ARG A 63 -1.34 8.02 3.67
C ARG A 63 -2.38 7.41 2.74
N TYR A 64 -1.95 6.40 2.00
CA TYR A 64 -2.78 5.75 0.99
C TYR A 64 -2.70 4.23 1.10
N ILE A 65 -3.85 3.58 0.90
CA ILE A 65 -3.93 2.13 0.65
C ILE A 65 -4.22 1.96 -0.84
N ILE A 66 -3.33 1.28 -1.53
CA ILE A 66 -3.47 0.99 -2.96
C ILE A 66 -3.65 -0.51 -3.10
N PHE A 67 -4.84 -0.94 -3.52
CA PHE A 67 -5.14 -2.35 -3.76
C PHE A 67 -4.64 -2.75 -5.15
N GLY A 68 -3.55 -3.52 -5.19
CA GLY A 68 -2.88 -3.95 -6.40
C GLY A 68 -3.58 -5.11 -7.13
N ASN A 69 -2.98 -5.50 -8.25
CA ASN A 69 -3.59 -6.44 -9.21
C ASN A 69 -3.57 -7.89 -8.72
N ASN A 70 -2.55 -8.27 -7.96
CA ASN A 70 -2.30 -9.66 -7.58
C ASN A 70 -2.83 -9.98 -6.18
N ASN A 71 -3.98 -9.40 -5.82
CA ASN A 71 -4.57 -9.52 -4.47
C ASN A 71 -3.65 -9.00 -3.35
N GLU A 72 -2.69 -8.14 -3.68
CA GLU A 72 -1.69 -7.59 -2.78
C GLU A 72 -1.90 -6.09 -2.59
N VAL A 73 -1.70 -5.59 -1.38
CA VAL A 73 -1.59 -4.15 -1.15
C VAL A 73 -0.22 -3.67 -1.65
N SER A 74 -0.20 -2.68 -2.53
CA SER A 74 1.03 -2.18 -3.14
C SER A 74 2.04 -1.72 -2.08
N ILE A 75 3.31 -2.07 -2.30
CA ILE A 75 4.47 -1.67 -1.48
C ILE A 75 4.81 -0.19 -1.70
N ASP A 76 4.42 0.38 -2.84
CA ASP A 76 4.64 1.80 -3.17
C ASP A 76 3.71 2.74 -2.38
N GLY A 77 2.81 2.17 -1.57
CA GLY A 77 1.89 2.91 -0.71
C GLY A 77 2.43 3.13 0.70
N THR A 78 2.03 4.24 1.31
CA THR A 78 2.18 4.52 2.75
C THR A 78 1.13 3.80 3.60
N ALA A 79 0.79 2.56 3.22
CA ALA A 79 -0.36 1.78 3.69
C ALA A 79 -0.18 1.31 5.15
N GLN A 80 -0.16 2.26 6.06
CA GLN A 80 0.16 2.07 7.46
C GLN A 80 -1.01 2.54 8.31
N LEU A 81 -1.56 1.65 9.12
CA LEU A 81 -2.68 1.87 10.03
C LEU A 81 -2.18 2.10 11.46
N PRO A 82 -2.16 3.34 11.97
CA PRO A 82 -1.76 3.61 13.35
C PRO A 82 -2.81 3.11 14.33
N LEU A 83 -2.37 2.44 15.39
CA LEU A 83 -3.24 1.95 16.46
C LEU A 83 -2.57 2.08 17.83
N LEU A 84 -3.36 1.86 18.87
CA LEU A 84 -2.91 1.86 20.25
C LEU A 84 -3.00 0.45 20.82
N LEU A 85 -1.86 -0.17 21.12
CA LEU A 85 -1.80 -1.46 21.79
C LEU A 85 -1.86 -1.28 23.30
N TYR A 86 -2.64 -2.10 23.97
CA TYR A 86 -2.54 -2.26 25.41
C TYR A 86 -1.44 -3.30 25.67
N TYR A 87 -0.41 -2.92 26.42
CA TYR A 87 0.66 -3.82 26.81
C TYR A 87 1.11 -3.51 28.24
N ASP A 88 1.09 -4.51 29.10
CA ASP A 88 1.62 -4.41 30.47
C ASP A 88 0.99 -3.26 31.30
N GLY A 89 -0.33 -3.09 31.19
CA GLY A 89 -1.06 -2.04 31.90
C GLY A 89 -0.95 -0.64 31.28
N GLN A 90 -0.26 -0.50 30.13
CA GLN A 90 -0.04 0.79 29.49
C GLN A 90 -0.42 0.76 28.01
N ASN A 91 -0.84 1.92 27.51
CA ASN A 91 -1.10 2.11 26.09
C ASN A 91 0.20 2.46 25.36
N ARG A 92 0.47 1.78 24.24
CA ARG A 92 1.67 1.90 23.43
C ARG A 92 1.29 2.16 21.99
N SER A 93 1.92 3.15 21.36
CA SER A 93 1.72 3.38 19.94
C SER A 93 2.22 2.18 19.14
N ALA A 94 1.49 1.88 18.08
CA ALA A 94 1.83 0.85 17.12
C ALA A 94 1.36 1.27 15.74
N THR A 95 1.81 0.52 14.74
CA THR A 95 1.39 0.67 13.36
C THR A 95 1.28 -0.71 12.73
N ILE A 96 0.20 -0.98 12.02
CA ILE A 96 0.10 -2.13 11.11
C ILE A 96 0.50 -1.64 9.71
N ASP A 97 1.59 -2.16 9.19
CA ASP A 97 2.09 -1.91 7.85
C ASP A 97 1.53 -2.98 6.91
N LEU A 98 0.73 -2.53 5.94
CA LEU A 98 0.00 -3.37 4.98
C LEU A 98 0.78 -3.56 3.67
N GLY A 99 1.91 -2.88 3.47
CA GLY A 99 2.68 -3.01 2.24
C GLY A 99 3.06 -4.47 1.98
N GLY A 100 2.64 -5.00 0.84
CA GLY A 100 2.91 -6.37 0.41
C GLY A 100 2.02 -7.46 1.03
N CYS A 101 1.05 -7.11 1.87
CA CYS A 101 0.13 -8.10 2.42
C CYS A 101 -0.93 -8.52 1.40
N ILE A 102 -1.40 -9.76 1.51
CA ILE A 102 -2.50 -10.27 0.69
C ILE A 102 -3.81 -9.82 1.31
N TYR A 103 -4.63 -9.12 0.53
CA TYR A 103 -5.96 -8.72 0.98
C TYR A 103 -7.04 -9.68 0.48
N GLU A 104 -8.09 -9.84 1.28
CA GLU A 104 -9.29 -10.60 0.91
C GLU A 104 -10.52 -9.82 1.36
N TYR A 105 -11.34 -9.40 0.40
CA TYR A 105 -12.57 -8.67 0.62
C TYR A 105 -13.79 -9.55 0.35
N GLN A 106 -14.75 -9.52 1.28
CA GLN A 106 -16.03 -10.21 1.17
C GLN A 106 -17.14 -9.18 1.28
N THR A 107 -17.72 -8.81 0.14
CA THR A 107 -18.62 -7.66 0.00
C THR A 107 -19.88 -7.81 0.84
N GLN A 108 -20.43 -9.03 0.91
CA GLN A 108 -21.68 -9.28 1.66
C GLN A 108 -21.53 -9.10 3.18
N LEU A 109 -20.31 -9.20 3.69
CA LEU A 109 -20.00 -9.10 5.12
C LEU A 109 -19.30 -7.79 5.49
N ASP A 110 -19.03 -6.92 4.50
CA ASP A 110 -18.11 -5.79 4.62
C ASP A 110 -16.75 -6.19 5.21
N LYS A 111 -16.33 -7.46 5.07
CA LYS A 111 -15.16 -8.00 5.74
C LYS A 111 -13.94 -7.82 4.86
N LEU A 112 -12.89 -7.23 5.40
CA LEU A 112 -11.59 -7.08 4.76
C LEU A 112 -10.53 -7.72 5.65
N SER A 113 -9.81 -8.70 5.11
CA SER A 113 -8.70 -9.35 5.80
C SER A 113 -7.38 -9.00 5.13
N PHE A 114 -6.33 -8.83 5.91
CA PHE A 114 -4.97 -8.58 5.43
C PHE A 114 -4.04 -9.64 6.00
N ARG A 115 -3.52 -10.52 5.15
CA ARG A 115 -2.67 -11.64 5.56
C ARG A 115 -1.20 -11.30 5.37
N GLY A 116 -0.40 -11.53 6.39
CA GLY A 116 1.02 -11.23 6.37
C GLY A 116 1.37 -9.75 6.51
N ALA A 117 0.50 -8.96 7.16
CA ALA A 117 0.82 -7.57 7.50
C ALA A 117 1.87 -7.51 8.63
N LEU A 118 2.59 -6.39 8.77
CA LEU A 118 3.61 -6.22 9.79
C LEU A 118 3.13 -5.30 10.92
N LEU A 119 3.03 -5.82 12.13
CA LEU A 119 2.77 -5.01 13.32
C LEU A 119 4.09 -4.50 13.90
N ARG A 120 4.19 -3.17 14.02
CA ARG A 120 5.37 -2.45 14.50
C ARG A 120 5.02 -1.69 15.77
N SER A 121 5.84 -1.79 16.81
CA SER A 121 5.71 -1.02 18.04
C SER A 121 7.02 -1.08 18.84
N PRO A 122 7.35 -0.07 19.66
CA PRO A 122 8.54 -0.11 20.53
C PRO A 122 8.57 -1.28 21.53
N ILE A 123 7.45 -1.98 21.74
CA ILE A 123 7.40 -3.18 22.60
C ILE A 123 7.98 -4.43 21.92
N PHE A 124 8.13 -4.41 20.59
CA PHE A 124 8.67 -5.53 19.82
C PHE A 124 10.12 -5.22 19.42
N THR A 125 11.00 -6.21 19.55
CA THR A 125 12.39 -6.09 19.07
C THR A 125 12.45 -5.98 17.55
N GLU A 126 11.53 -6.68 16.87
CA GLU A 126 11.36 -6.69 15.43
C GLU A 126 9.87 -6.64 15.07
N PRO A 127 9.50 -6.16 13.86
CA PRO A 127 8.11 -6.24 13.41
C PRO A 127 7.61 -7.68 13.43
N ILE A 128 6.40 -7.88 13.95
CA ILE A 128 5.77 -9.20 13.97
C ILE A 128 4.82 -9.33 12.78
N VAL A 129 4.83 -10.50 12.14
CA VAL A 129 3.88 -10.82 11.07
C VAL A 129 2.52 -11.14 11.69
N ILE A 130 1.46 -10.54 11.18
CA ILE A 130 0.09 -10.74 11.67
C ILE A 130 -0.89 -10.89 10.50
N ASP A 131 -2.03 -11.50 10.81
CA ASP A 131 -3.20 -11.45 9.95
C ASP A 131 -4.22 -10.49 10.57
N ALA A 132 -4.52 -9.38 9.91
CA ALA A 132 -5.44 -8.37 10.41
C ALA A 132 -6.86 -8.57 9.87
N GLU A 133 -7.85 -8.38 10.74
CA GLU A 133 -9.28 -8.46 10.43
C GLU A 133 -9.91 -7.07 10.56
N ALA A 134 -10.56 -6.60 9.51
CA ALA A 134 -11.24 -5.32 9.48
C ALA A 134 -12.63 -5.41 8.86
N LEU A 135 -13.45 -4.39 9.16
CA LEU A 135 -14.68 -4.11 8.42
C LEU A 135 -14.48 -2.86 7.57
N LEU A 136 -14.82 -2.93 6.27
CA LEU A 136 -14.77 -1.80 5.35
C LEU A 136 -16.20 -1.42 4.94
N LYS A 137 -16.75 -0.37 5.55
CA LYS A 137 -18.13 0.06 5.32
C LYS A 137 -18.18 1.30 4.45
N ARG A 138 -18.98 1.28 3.39
CA ARG A 138 -19.28 2.47 2.60
C ARG A 138 -20.24 3.38 3.37
N GLN A 139 -19.86 4.64 3.56
CA GLN A 139 -20.69 5.66 4.25
C GLN A 139 -21.60 6.42 3.28
N GLY A 140 -21.39 6.26 1.97
CA GLY A 140 -22.10 6.97 0.91
C GLY A 140 -21.15 7.82 0.09
N SER A 141 -21.73 8.67 -0.75
CA SER A 141 -21.00 9.55 -1.66
C SER A 141 -21.26 11.00 -1.25
N THR A 142 -20.19 11.76 -1.02
CA THR A 142 -20.28 13.19 -0.66
C THR A 142 -20.32 14.09 -1.90
N SER A 143 -19.88 13.59 -3.06
CA SER A 143 -19.91 14.25 -4.36
C SER A 143 -19.84 13.22 -5.49
N GLN A 144 -20.15 13.60 -6.73
CA GLN A 144 -20.14 12.68 -7.88
C GLN A 144 -18.79 11.93 -8.08
N SER A 145 -17.68 12.49 -7.59
CA SER A 145 -16.32 11.95 -7.76
C SER A 145 -15.71 11.32 -6.51
N GLN A 146 -16.39 11.36 -5.35
CA GLN A 146 -15.83 10.88 -4.09
C GLN A 146 -16.79 9.93 -3.37
N ASP A 147 -16.27 8.76 -3.03
CA ASP A 147 -16.92 7.81 -2.12
C ASP A 147 -16.20 7.78 -0.78
N ARG A 148 -16.97 7.76 0.31
CA ARG A 148 -16.46 7.69 1.67
C ARG A 148 -16.63 6.29 2.23
N PHE A 149 -15.60 5.82 2.92
CA PHE A 149 -15.59 4.54 3.61
C PHE A 149 -15.06 4.70 5.03
N ILE A 150 -15.41 3.76 5.90
CA ILE A 150 -14.80 3.59 7.21
C ILE A 150 -14.20 2.20 7.25
N LEU A 151 -12.89 2.15 7.47
CA LEU A 151 -12.18 0.91 7.81
C LEU A 151 -12.08 0.81 9.32
N CYS A 152 -12.61 -0.26 9.89
CA CYS A 152 -12.61 -0.52 11.31
C CYS A 152 -11.80 -1.78 11.58
N LEU A 153 -10.66 -1.64 12.25
CA LEU A 153 -9.84 -2.80 12.64
C LEU A 153 -10.52 -3.51 13.82
N LYS A 154 -10.85 -4.78 13.66
CA LYS A 154 -11.53 -5.59 14.68
C LYS A 154 -10.56 -6.43 15.50
N ALA A 155 -9.58 -7.03 14.85
CA ALA A 155 -8.61 -7.89 15.48
C ALA A 155 -7.37 -8.08 14.62
N PHE A 156 -6.36 -8.71 15.19
CA PHE A 156 -5.30 -9.37 14.44
C PHE A 156 -4.92 -10.70 15.10
N THR A 157 -4.36 -11.60 14.30
CA THR A 157 -3.87 -12.90 14.77
C THR A 157 -2.35 -12.87 14.80
N LEU A 158 -1.77 -13.27 15.93
CA LEU A 158 -0.32 -13.40 16.12
C LEU A 158 0.23 -14.62 15.36
N PRO A 159 1.57 -14.72 15.15
CA PRO A 159 2.18 -15.87 14.47
C PRO A 159 1.88 -17.22 15.11
N ASP A 160 1.60 -17.25 16.42
CA ASP A 160 1.24 -18.46 17.17
C ASP A 160 -0.25 -18.80 17.07
N GLY A 161 -1.01 -18.08 16.25
CA GLY A 161 -2.44 -18.31 15.99
C GLY A 161 -3.36 -17.66 17.02
N LYS A 162 -2.84 -16.96 18.02
CA LYS A 162 -3.68 -16.29 19.02
C LYS A 162 -4.29 -15.01 18.47
N ARG A 163 -5.60 -14.89 18.63
CA ARG A 163 -6.36 -13.72 18.21
C ARG A 163 -6.33 -12.63 19.28
N VAL A 164 -6.02 -11.41 18.86
CA VAL A 164 -5.94 -10.21 19.71
C VAL A 164 -6.97 -9.20 19.23
N SER A 165 -7.80 -8.71 20.14
CA SER A 165 -8.80 -7.68 19.84
C SER A 165 -8.92 -6.69 21.00
N VAL A 166 -9.94 -5.82 20.97
CA VAL A 166 -10.26 -4.92 22.08
C VAL A 166 -10.74 -5.71 23.31
N ASP A 167 -11.56 -6.74 23.06
CA ASP A 167 -12.18 -7.55 24.11
C ASP A 167 -11.34 -8.78 24.49
N GLU A 168 -10.41 -9.16 23.62
CA GLU A 168 -9.59 -10.38 23.77
C GLU A 168 -8.11 -10.02 23.88
N ARG A 169 -7.57 -10.15 25.09
CA ARG A 169 -6.14 -9.96 25.38
C ARG A 169 -5.43 -11.29 25.38
N GLN A 170 -4.21 -11.32 24.85
CA GLN A 170 -3.36 -12.50 24.79
C GLN A 170 -2.07 -12.29 25.60
N SER A 171 -1.48 -13.38 26.09
CA SER A 171 -0.15 -13.32 26.69
C SER A 171 0.92 -13.22 25.60
N TYR A 172 1.73 -12.16 25.67
CA TYR A 172 2.91 -11.94 24.85
C TYR A 172 4.08 -11.56 25.76
N LEU A 173 5.16 -12.35 25.74
CA LEU A 173 6.30 -12.20 26.67
C LEU A 173 5.85 -12.09 28.15
N ASP A 174 4.94 -13.00 28.55
CA ASP A 174 4.34 -13.08 29.89
C ASP A 174 3.54 -11.84 30.33
N LYS A 175 3.23 -10.94 29.39
CA LYS A 175 2.48 -9.71 29.62
C LYS A 175 1.21 -9.68 28.77
N PRO A 176 0.12 -9.06 29.26
CA PRO A 176 -1.11 -8.94 28.50
C PRO A 176 -0.92 -7.98 27.33
N LEU A 177 -1.22 -8.44 26.11
CA LEU A 177 -1.26 -7.69 24.87
C LEU A 177 -2.71 -7.62 24.36
N GLY A 178 -3.15 -6.43 23.95
CA GLY A 178 -4.49 -6.18 23.42
C GLY A 178 -4.52 -5.01 22.46
N ILE A 179 -5.65 -4.82 21.78
CA ILE A 179 -5.97 -3.53 21.15
C ILE A 179 -6.61 -2.66 22.24
N SER A 180 -6.16 -1.41 22.40
CA SER A 180 -6.65 -0.56 23.50
C SER A 180 -8.08 -0.08 23.27
N ILE A 181 -8.34 0.40 22.06
CA ILE A 181 -9.62 0.94 21.60
C ILE A 181 -9.81 0.53 20.14
N GLU A 182 -11.06 0.39 19.71
CA GLU A 182 -11.39 0.01 18.34
C GLU A 182 -10.89 1.09 17.35
N PRO A 183 -9.90 0.79 16.48
CA PRO A 183 -9.38 1.77 15.55
C PRO A 183 -10.32 1.97 14.37
N LEU A 184 -10.61 3.23 14.08
CA LEU A 184 -11.44 3.66 12.95
C LEU A 184 -10.61 4.55 12.03
N TYR A 185 -10.63 4.25 10.74
CA TYR A 185 -9.94 5.01 9.71
C TYR A 185 -10.96 5.47 8.68
N HIS A 186 -11.10 6.79 8.54
CA HIS A 186 -11.90 7.39 7.48
C HIS A 186 -11.13 7.35 6.17
N LEU A 187 -11.75 6.79 5.15
CA LEU A 187 -11.16 6.58 3.85
C LEU A 187 -11.92 7.33 2.77
N THR A 188 -11.17 8.00 1.89
CA THR A 188 -11.70 8.60 0.66
C THR A 188 -11.22 7.82 -0.55
N TYR A 189 -12.18 7.32 -1.33
CA TYR A 189 -11.91 6.83 -2.67
C TYR A 189 -12.18 7.94 -3.69
N TYR A 190 -11.15 8.28 -4.47
CA TYR A 190 -11.27 9.18 -5.59
C TYR A 190 -11.56 8.36 -6.84
N ARG A 191 -12.72 8.60 -7.45
CA ARG A 191 -13.04 8.05 -8.77
C ARG A 191 -12.23 8.84 -9.80
N ASN A 192 -11.33 8.16 -10.51
CA ASN A 192 -10.68 8.70 -11.70
C ASN A 192 -11.67 8.83 -12.85
#